data_AF-A0A8J2KCM2-F1
#
_entry.id   AF-A0A8J2KCM2-F1
#
_cell.length_a   1.000
_cell.length_b   1.000
_cell.length_c   1.000
_cell.angle_alpha   90.00
_cell.angle_beta   90.00
_cell.angle_gamma   90.00
#
_symmetry.space_group_name_H-M   'P 1'
#
loop_
_entity.id
_entity.type
_entity.pdbx_description
1 polymer ?
#
loop_
_entity_poly.entity_id
_entity_poly.type
_entity_poly.pdbx_seq_one_letter_code
_entity_poly.pdbx_strand_id
1 'polypeptide(L)'
;MLYCMHWYVFSVVIILSNTATALEDLEIRSVSGIQINVEENQRNNSSTISIYEITFENVENLNEKEGKMLDNYSAPYDFPKKFPYYLAGHNDDGQPIWISEGGKWITSKEIKDGHEKELAIYYVQLVYRIIKSIRDRSTDENPVTQAVLILDYSDLPFEELRHIPSVTFFLNIIKNARRLISKYLGHCIILNANAVAESALRLLQPILGGLFDRITVYGNNKAAWLPKILKIVPKQALPDWYGGSTNFLPIEVYGIPGQFGVSGIPRQTNLVSVQLPVDSAG
;
A
#
# COMPACT_ATOMS: atom_id res chain seq x y z
N MET A 1 -13.94 36.97 -1.60
CA MET A 1 -13.82 35.49 -1.61
C MET A 1 -12.63 34.96 -0.80
N LEU A 2 -11.95 35.77 0.04
CA LEU A 2 -10.86 35.31 0.94
C LEU A 2 -11.31 35.06 2.39
N TYR A 3 -12.51 35.50 2.80
CA TYR A 3 -12.99 35.36 4.19
C TYR A 3 -13.66 34.00 4.50
N CYS A 4 -14.04 33.21 3.49
CA CYS A 4 -14.58 31.85 3.69
C CYS A 4 -13.51 30.79 3.97
N MET A 5 -12.25 30.99 3.52
CA MET A 5 -11.18 30.02 3.77
C MET A 5 -10.69 30.04 5.22
N HIS A 6 -10.73 31.18 5.91
CA HIS A 6 -10.32 31.28 7.31
C HIS A 6 -11.23 30.51 8.27
N TRP A 7 -12.54 30.49 8.00
CA TRP A 7 -13.50 29.72 8.81
C TRP A 7 -13.41 28.21 8.56
N TYR A 8 -13.05 27.78 7.34
CA TYR A 8 -12.88 26.37 7.00
C TYR A 8 -11.61 25.77 7.64
N VAL A 9 -10.51 26.52 7.66
CA VAL A 9 -9.29 26.11 8.37
C VAL A 9 -9.52 26.05 9.89
N PHE A 10 -10.27 26.99 10.46
CA PHE A 10 -10.60 26.98 11.89
C PHE A 10 -11.51 25.81 12.29
N SER A 11 -12.50 25.46 11.48
CA SER A 11 -13.40 24.33 11.77
C SER A 11 -12.72 22.98 11.57
N VAL A 12 -11.81 22.85 10.59
CA VAL A 12 -10.95 21.66 10.45
C VAL A 12 -9.99 21.55 11.63
N VAL A 13 -9.39 22.64 12.13
CA VAL A 13 -8.52 22.62 13.32
C VAL A 13 -9.30 22.30 14.59
N ILE A 14 -10.54 22.77 14.77
CA ILE A 14 -11.38 22.41 15.92
C ILE A 14 -11.84 20.95 15.86
N ILE A 15 -12.21 20.46 14.68
CA ILE A 15 -12.53 19.03 14.49
C ILE A 15 -11.28 18.19 14.79
N LEU A 16 -10.11 18.59 14.28
CA LEU A 16 -8.85 17.89 14.50
C LEU A 16 -8.36 17.96 15.96
N SER A 17 -8.57 19.08 16.65
CA SER A 17 -8.24 19.25 18.07
C SER A 17 -9.18 18.44 18.96
N ASN A 18 -10.47 18.39 18.64
CA ASN A 18 -11.41 17.52 19.34
C ASN A 18 -11.16 16.04 19.05
N THR A 19 -10.69 15.69 17.84
CA THR A 19 -10.25 14.31 17.55
C THR A 19 -8.93 13.97 18.23
N ALA A 20 -8.02 14.92 18.45
CA ALA A 20 -6.78 14.68 19.17
C ALA A 20 -7.05 14.38 20.66
N THR A 21 -7.99 15.08 21.28
CA THR A 21 -8.48 14.77 22.63
C THR A 21 -9.28 13.46 22.64
N ALA A 22 -10.10 13.19 21.61
CA ALA A 22 -10.74 11.89 21.45
C ALA A 22 -9.76 10.74 21.14
N LEU A 23 -8.56 11.03 20.64
CA LEU A 23 -7.46 10.08 20.40
C LEU A 23 -6.74 9.73 21.71
N GLU A 24 -6.73 10.63 22.69
CA GLU A 24 -6.29 10.36 24.06
C GLU A 24 -7.36 9.59 24.87
N ASP A 25 -8.64 9.88 24.66
CA ASP A 25 -9.77 9.11 25.25
C ASP A 25 -10.05 7.78 24.52
N LEU A 26 -9.47 7.57 23.34
CA LEU A 26 -9.38 6.27 22.68
C LEU A 26 -8.29 5.42 23.34
N GLU A 27 -8.44 5.20 24.66
CA GLU A 27 -7.94 3.99 25.30
C GLU A 27 -8.65 2.78 24.67
N ILE A 28 -8.11 2.38 23.51
CA ILE A 28 -7.76 1.01 23.20
C ILE A 28 -8.94 0.02 23.37
N ARG A 29 -9.91 0.11 22.45
CA ARG A 29 -10.27 -1.12 21.73
C ARG A 29 -9.12 -1.41 20.80
N SER A 30 -8.10 -2.07 21.33
CA SER A 30 -6.96 -2.46 20.52
C SER A 30 -7.46 -3.33 19.37
N VAL A 31 -6.96 -3.03 18.17
CA VAL A 31 -6.86 -4.04 17.11
C VAL A 31 -5.85 -5.15 17.51
N SER A 32 -5.13 -4.99 18.64
CA SER A 32 -4.47 -6.10 19.34
C SER A 32 -5.46 -7.14 19.90
N GLY A 33 -6.77 -6.92 19.70
CA GLY A 33 -7.86 -7.83 19.98
C GLY A 33 -8.77 -8.11 18.78
N ILE A 34 -8.29 -8.05 17.52
CA ILE A 34 -8.89 -8.97 16.53
C ILE A 34 -8.44 -10.38 16.90
N GLN A 35 -8.93 -10.89 18.04
CA GLN A 35 -9.09 -12.32 18.22
C GLN A 35 -10.13 -12.71 17.19
N ILE A 36 -9.65 -13.22 16.07
CA ILE A 36 -10.49 -13.89 15.11
C ILE A 36 -11.00 -15.11 15.85
N ASN A 37 -12.21 -15.01 16.43
CA ASN A 37 -12.95 -16.19 16.89
C ASN A 37 -13.25 -17.01 15.65
N VAL A 38 -12.32 -17.91 15.34
CA VAL A 38 -12.55 -19.03 14.45
C VAL A 38 -13.48 -19.95 15.24
N GLU A 39 -14.77 -19.92 14.94
CA GLU A 39 -15.62 -21.03 15.37
C GLU A 39 -15.03 -22.31 14.77
N GLU A 40 -14.52 -23.10 15.69
CA GLU A 40 -13.63 -24.21 15.49
C GLU A 40 -14.45 -25.38 14.98
N ASN A 41 -14.35 -25.69 13.69
CA ASN A 41 -14.77 -26.98 13.16
C ASN A 41 -13.70 -28.01 13.55
N GLN A 42 -13.64 -28.34 14.84
CA GLN A 42 -12.75 -29.36 15.40
C GLN A 42 -13.15 -30.72 14.83
N ARG A 43 -12.34 -31.25 13.92
CA ARG A 43 -12.01 -32.67 13.77
C ARG A 43 -10.99 -32.83 12.65
N ASN A 44 -9.71 -32.63 12.98
CA ASN A 44 -8.57 -33.45 12.57
C ASN A 44 -7.26 -32.70 12.86
N ASN A 45 -6.34 -33.36 13.57
CA ASN A 45 -5.00 -32.89 13.94
C ASN A 45 -4.10 -32.65 12.71
N SER A 46 -4.36 -31.60 11.95
CA SER A 46 -3.40 -31.00 11.02
C SER A 46 -3.22 -29.56 11.45
N SER A 47 -2.02 -29.19 11.87
CA SER A 47 -1.59 -27.82 12.21
C SER A 47 -1.67 -26.93 10.96
N THR A 48 -2.89 -26.60 10.60
CA THR A 48 -3.26 -25.76 9.47
C THR A 48 -3.27 -24.33 9.99
N ILE A 49 -2.12 -23.66 9.84
CA ILE A 49 -2.01 -22.23 10.08
C ILE A 49 -3.05 -21.55 9.20
N SER A 50 -3.90 -20.76 9.82
CA SER A 50 -4.92 -20.00 9.11
C SER A 50 -4.28 -18.70 8.62
N ILE A 51 -4.56 -18.27 7.38
CA ILE A 51 -4.02 -17.00 6.84
C ILE A 51 -4.35 -15.79 7.75
N TYR A 52 -5.41 -15.95 8.53
CA TYR A 52 -5.90 -15.04 9.56
C TYR A 52 -4.94 -14.84 10.75
N GLU A 53 -3.96 -15.72 10.96
CA GLU A 53 -2.95 -15.60 12.03
C GLU A 53 -1.74 -14.76 11.60
N ILE A 54 -1.64 -14.40 10.31
CA ILE A 54 -0.55 -13.60 9.78
C ILE A 54 -0.89 -12.11 9.98
N THR A 55 -0.03 -11.42 10.72
CA THR A 55 -0.19 -10.02 11.12
C THR A 55 1.06 -9.21 10.73
N PHE A 56 0.99 -7.88 10.84
CA PHE A 56 2.19 -7.04 10.66
C PHE A 56 3.31 -7.35 11.68
N GLU A 57 2.99 -7.96 12.82
CA GLU A 57 3.99 -8.25 13.83
C GLU A 57 4.88 -9.42 13.42
N ASN A 58 4.29 -10.45 12.79
CA ASN A 58 4.97 -11.70 12.43
C ASN A 58 5.33 -11.83 10.93
N VAL A 59 4.84 -10.94 10.05
CA VAL A 59 5.03 -11.03 8.59
C VAL A 59 6.51 -11.10 8.14
N GLU A 60 7.45 -10.58 8.93
CA GLU A 60 8.87 -10.72 8.61
C GLU A 60 9.42 -12.12 8.92
N ASN A 61 8.83 -12.85 9.87
CA ASN A 61 9.36 -14.13 10.36
C ASN A 61 8.61 -15.34 9.78
N LEU A 62 7.84 -15.13 8.72
CA LEU A 62 7.12 -16.20 8.05
C LEU A 62 8.09 -17.25 7.52
N ASN A 63 7.80 -18.51 7.83
CA ASN A 63 8.48 -19.63 7.21
C ASN A 63 8.09 -19.77 5.72
N GLU A 64 8.79 -20.63 4.98
CA GLU A 64 8.55 -20.81 3.55
C GLU A 64 7.10 -21.20 3.22
N LYS A 65 6.45 -22.03 4.06
CA LYS A 65 5.07 -22.45 3.87
C LYS A 65 4.10 -21.28 4.04
N GLU A 66 4.26 -20.48 5.10
CA GLU A 66 3.42 -19.29 5.36
C GLU A 66 3.61 -18.22 4.30
N GLY A 67 4.86 -17.99 3.86
CA GLY A 67 5.16 -17.07 2.77
C GLY A 67 4.47 -17.49 1.46
N LYS A 68 4.52 -18.79 1.11
CA LYS A 68 3.78 -19.34 -0.03
C LYS A 68 2.27 -19.19 0.13
N MET A 69 1.73 -19.31 1.33
CA MET A 69 0.30 -19.08 1.59
C MET A 69 -0.10 -17.64 1.30
N LEU A 70 0.69 -16.65 1.74
CA LEU A 70 0.45 -15.25 1.39
C LEU A 70 0.65 -14.97 -0.10
N ASP A 71 1.67 -15.54 -0.75
CA ASP A 71 1.88 -15.36 -2.19
C ASP A 71 0.69 -15.87 -3.01
N ASN A 72 0.15 -17.03 -2.63
CA ASN A 72 -0.97 -17.67 -3.31
C ASN A 72 -2.34 -17.15 -2.86
N TYR A 73 -2.40 -16.25 -1.87
CA TYR A 73 -3.65 -15.65 -1.45
C TYR A 73 -4.23 -14.79 -2.57
N SER A 74 -5.38 -15.22 -3.10
CA SER A 74 -6.19 -14.43 -4.00
C SER A 74 -7.11 -13.54 -3.18
N ALA A 75 -6.77 -12.26 -3.11
CA ALA A 75 -7.58 -11.29 -2.39
C ALA A 75 -9.01 -11.23 -3.00
N PRO A 76 -10.06 -11.30 -2.17
CA PRO A 76 -11.44 -11.27 -2.63
C PRO A 76 -11.85 -9.86 -3.09
N TYR A 77 -13.11 -9.73 -3.54
CA TYR A 77 -13.76 -8.44 -3.82
C TYR A 77 -13.03 -7.52 -4.82
N ASP A 78 -12.24 -8.09 -5.72
CA ASP A 78 -11.41 -7.36 -6.68
C ASP A 78 -10.47 -6.33 -6.02
N PHE A 79 -9.98 -6.59 -4.79
CA PHE A 79 -9.05 -5.69 -4.11
C PHE A 79 -7.82 -5.29 -4.93
N PRO A 80 -7.19 -6.17 -5.73
CA PRO A 80 -6.10 -5.76 -6.60
C PRO A 80 -6.46 -4.64 -7.59
N LYS A 81 -7.71 -4.60 -8.05
CA LYS A 81 -8.21 -3.55 -8.95
C LYS A 81 -8.59 -2.28 -8.19
N LYS A 82 -9.18 -2.43 -7.00
CA LYS A 82 -9.61 -1.31 -6.15
C LYS A 82 -8.46 -0.61 -5.42
N PHE A 83 -7.41 -1.36 -5.11
CA PHE A 83 -6.24 -0.93 -4.35
C PHE A 83 -4.95 -1.28 -5.13
N PRO A 84 -4.76 -0.68 -6.32
CA PRO A 84 -3.64 -1.03 -7.18
C PRO A 84 -2.33 -0.56 -6.57
N TYR A 85 -1.29 -1.37 -6.79
CA TYR A 85 0.10 -1.06 -6.50
C TYR A 85 1.01 -1.74 -7.53
N TYR A 86 2.23 -1.26 -7.64
CA TYR A 86 3.20 -1.71 -8.63
C TYR A 86 4.58 -1.84 -7.98
N LEU A 87 5.30 -2.93 -8.30
CA LEU A 87 6.73 -3.04 -8.02
C LEU A 87 7.49 -2.63 -9.27
N ALA A 88 8.06 -1.43 -9.23
CA ALA A 88 8.50 -0.69 -10.40
C ALA A 88 10.02 -0.85 -10.66
N GLY A 89 10.59 -2.01 -10.35
CA GLY A 89 12.03 -2.23 -10.41
C GLY A 89 12.77 -1.64 -9.21
N HIS A 90 13.94 -1.04 -9.45
CA HIS A 90 14.86 -0.61 -8.39
C HIS A 90 15.47 0.77 -8.69
N ASN A 91 15.88 1.48 -7.64
CA ASN A 91 16.71 2.66 -7.80
C ASN A 91 18.20 2.33 -7.97
N ASP A 92 19.03 3.36 -8.10
CA ASP A 92 20.48 3.22 -8.28
C ASP A 92 21.18 2.55 -7.08
N ASP A 93 20.60 2.66 -5.88
CA ASP A 93 21.05 1.98 -4.66
C ASP A 93 20.54 0.52 -4.56
N GLY A 94 19.82 0.04 -5.57
CA GLY A 94 19.23 -1.30 -5.58
C GLY A 94 17.98 -1.47 -4.71
N GLN A 95 17.45 -0.39 -4.11
CA GLN A 95 16.22 -0.43 -3.32
C GLN A 95 15.02 -0.67 -4.25
N PRO A 96 14.13 -1.64 -3.94
CA PRO A 96 12.92 -1.84 -4.73
C PRO A 96 12.01 -0.61 -4.62
N ILE A 97 11.37 -0.27 -5.73
CA ILE A 97 10.43 0.85 -5.82
C ILE A 97 9.03 0.29 -5.80
N TRP A 98 8.26 0.65 -4.78
CA TRP A 98 6.82 0.43 -4.73
C TRP A 98 6.10 1.70 -5.14
N ILE A 99 5.08 1.57 -5.98
CA ILE A 99 4.16 2.66 -6.34
C ILE A 99 2.72 2.28 -5.99
N SER A 100 2.00 3.11 -5.24
CA SER A 100 0.57 2.98 -4.98
C SER A 100 -0.20 4.20 -5.46
N GLU A 101 -1.41 3.98 -5.97
CA GLU A 101 -2.37 5.04 -6.30
C GLU A 101 -3.30 5.28 -5.10
N GLY A 102 -2.72 5.77 -4.01
CA GLY A 102 -3.40 5.95 -2.72
C GLY A 102 -4.67 6.80 -2.79
N GLY A 103 -4.79 7.72 -3.74
CA GLY A 103 -6.02 8.50 -3.91
C GLY A 103 -7.19 7.70 -4.51
N LYS A 104 -6.94 6.54 -5.11
CA LYS A 104 -7.98 5.61 -5.58
C LYS A 104 -8.41 4.60 -4.50
N TRP A 105 -7.71 4.55 -3.37
CA TRP A 105 -7.94 3.58 -2.31
C TRP A 105 -9.11 4.00 -1.43
N ILE A 106 -10.34 3.64 -1.83
CA ILE A 106 -11.57 3.99 -1.10
C ILE A 106 -11.89 2.92 -0.04
N THR A 107 -11.19 2.99 1.09
CA THR A 107 -11.34 2.03 2.21
C THR A 107 -12.71 2.16 2.87
N SER A 108 -13.31 3.35 2.87
CA SER A 108 -14.63 3.61 3.44
C SER A 108 -15.76 2.79 2.83
N LYS A 109 -15.65 2.45 1.56
CA LYS A 109 -16.62 1.57 0.91
C LYS A 109 -16.53 0.14 1.45
N GLU A 110 -15.32 -0.42 1.46
CA GLU A 110 -15.11 -1.82 1.85
C GLU A 110 -15.40 -2.06 3.33
N ILE A 111 -15.11 -1.08 4.20
CA ILE A 111 -15.47 -1.19 5.62
C ILE A 111 -16.99 -1.15 5.83
N LYS A 112 -17.72 -0.30 5.10
CA LYS A 112 -19.20 -0.29 5.16
C LYS A 112 -19.81 -1.61 4.70
N ASP A 113 -19.18 -2.23 3.71
CA ASP A 113 -19.60 -3.52 3.17
C ASP A 113 -19.18 -4.70 4.08
N GLY A 114 -18.45 -4.44 5.17
CA GLY A 114 -18.04 -5.44 6.15
C GLY A 114 -16.78 -6.23 5.78
N HIS A 115 -16.02 -5.78 4.77
CA HIS A 115 -14.83 -6.46 4.25
C HIS A 115 -13.52 -6.03 4.96
N GLU A 116 -13.61 -5.46 6.16
CA GLU A 116 -12.47 -4.90 6.89
C GLU A 116 -11.35 -5.95 7.13
N LYS A 117 -11.75 -7.18 7.44
CA LYS A 117 -10.84 -8.28 7.78
C LYS A 117 -10.03 -8.72 6.56
N GLU A 118 -10.70 -8.97 5.44
CA GLU A 118 -10.06 -9.35 4.19
C GLU A 118 -9.15 -8.22 3.68
N LEU A 119 -9.58 -6.97 3.88
CA LEU A 119 -8.79 -5.81 3.49
C LEU A 119 -7.51 -5.70 4.33
N ALA A 120 -7.58 -5.98 5.63
CA ALA A 120 -6.38 -6.04 6.48
C ALA A 120 -5.38 -7.10 6.01
N ILE A 121 -5.86 -8.30 5.66
CA ILE A 121 -5.02 -9.39 5.12
C ILE A 121 -4.40 -8.98 3.80
N TYR A 122 -5.16 -8.31 2.93
CA TYR A 122 -4.62 -7.76 1.70
C TYR A 122 -3.48 -6.78 1.98
N TYR A 123 -3.63 -5.84 2.92
CA TYR A 123 -2.53 -4.94 3.31
C TYR A 123 -1.31 -5.67 3.88
N VAL A 124 -1.51 -6.72 4.67
CA VAL A 124 -0.41 -7.57 5.16
C VAL A 124 0.30 -8.27 3.99
N GLN A 125 -0.44 -8.80 3.03
CA GLN A 125 0.10 -9.41 1.81
C GLN A 125 0.91 -8.38 1.00
N LEU A 126 0.43 -7.14 0.89
CA LEU A 126 1.18 -6.08 0.23
C LEU A 126 2.54 -5.90 0.92
N VAL A 127 2.54 -5.62 2.23
CA VAL A 127 3.79 -5.41 2.99
C VAL A 127 4.73 -6.60 2.91
N TYR A 128 4.20 -7.83 2.98
CA TYR A 128 4.99 -9.05 2.76
C TYR A 128 5.74 -9.03 1.43
N ARG A 129 5.07 -8.62 0.34
CA ARG A 129 5.68 -8.56 -1.00
C ARG A 129 6.80 -7.52 -1.10
N ILE A 130 6.74 -6.40 -0.36
CA ILE A 130 7.90 -5.48 -0.24
C ILE A 130 9.06 -6.21 0.42
N ILE A 131 8.80 -6.78 1.59
CA ILE A 131 9.85 -7.40 2.42
C ILE A 131 10.53 -8.51 1.63
N LYS A 132 9.73 -9.32 0.91
CA LYS A 132 10.22 -10.33 -0.01
C LYS A 132 11.06 -9.71 -1.13
N SER A 133 10.58 -8.67 -1.81
CA SER A 133 11.35 -7.98 -2.85
C SER A 133 12.68 -7.41 -2.36
N ILE A 134 12.75 -6.92 -1.11
CA ILE A 134 13.99 -6.47 -0.48
C ILE A 134 14.94 -7.65 -0.29
N ARG A 135 14.44 -8.78 0.25
CA ARG A 135 15.23 -10.00 0.48
C ARG A 135 15.77 -10.60 -0.80
N ASP A 136 14.93 -10.72 -1.81
CA ASP A 136 15.28 -11.31 -3.11
C ASP A 136 16.36 -10.49 -3.82
N ARG A 137 16.46 -9.18 -3.51
CA ARG A 137 17.44 -8.28 -4.10
C ARG A 137 18.73 -8.16 -3.29
N SER A 138 18.66 -8.36 -1.98
CA SER A 138 19.80 -8.22 -1.08
C SER A 138 20.78 -9.39 -1.26
N THR A 139 22.06 -9.08 -1.48
CA THR A 139 23.16 -10.07 -1.43
C THR A 139 24.16 -9.71 -0.33
N ASP A 140 25.11 -10.60 -0.04
CA ASP A 140 26.16 -10.33 0.94
C ASP A 140 27.08 -9.17 0.49
N GLU A 141 27.31 -9.03 -0.82
CA GLU A 141 28.14 -7.98 -1.41
C GLU A 141 27.40 -6.65 -1.59
N ASN A 142 26.08 -6.69 -1.74
CA ASN A 142 25.24 -5.50 -1.91
C ASN A 142 23.97 -5.63 -1.06
N PRO A 143 24.06 -5.33 0.24
CA PRO A 143 22.94 -5.48 1.15
C PRO A 143 21.87 -4.42 0.87
N VAL A 144 20.67 -4.87 0.52
CA VAL A 144 19.50 -4.01 0.35
C VAL A 144 18.58 -4.23 1.53
N THR A 145 18.35 -3.19 2.32
CA THR A 145 17.57 -3.27 3.57
C THR A 145 16.26 -2.50 3.52
N GLN A 146 16.06 -1.67 2.50
CA GLN A 146 14.99 -0.68 2.44
C GLN A 146 14.40 -0.57 1.03
N ALA A 147 13.17 -0.07 0.96
CA ALA A 147 12.43 0.24 -0.25
C ALA A 147 12.16 1.75 -0.40
N VAL A 148 11.93 2.18 -1.63
CA VAL A 148 11.37 3.49 -1.96
C VAL A 148 9.88 3.33 -2.19
N LEU A 149 9.07 4.09 -1.47
CA LEU A 149 7.61 4.11 -1.60
C LEU A 149 7.18 5.39 -2.33
N ILE A 150 6.40 5.26 -3.39
CA ILE A 150 5.73 6.36 -4.08
C ILE A 150 4.22 6.21 -3.85
N LEU A 151 3.59 7.24 -3.30
CA LEU A 151 2.15 7.30 -3.09
C LEU A 151 1.57 8.45 -3.91
N ASP A 152 0.72 8.13 -4.88
CA ASP A 152 -0.04 9.15 -5.59
C ASP A 152 -1.42 9.34 -4.94
N TYR A 153 -1.65 10.54 -4.41
CA TYR A 153 -2.93 10.94 -3.81
C TYR A 153 -3.77 11.80 -4.75
N SER A 154 -3.50 11.73 -6.06
CA SER A 154 -4.44 12.18 -7.08
C SER A 154 -5.82 11.55 -6.81
N ASP A 155 -6.84 12.39 -6.81
CA ASP A 155 -8.24 11.97 -6.64
C ASP A 155 -8.66 11.45 -5.25
N LEU A 156 -7.84 11.59 -4.19
CA LEU A 156 -8.26 11.21 -2.84
C LEU A 156 -9.53 11.99 -2.42
N PRO A 157 -10.70 11.33 -2.24
CA PRO A 157 -11.93 12.01 -1.92
C PRO A 157 -11.94 12.45 -0.46
N PHE A 158 -12.54 13.62 -0.20
CA PHE A 158 -12.67 14.15 1.16
C PHE A 158 -13.54 13.25 2.06
N GLU A 159 -14.46 12.50 1.46
CA GLU A 159 -15.31 11.50 2.09
C GLU A 159 -14.49 10.45 2.86
N GLU A 160 -13.30 10.11 2.38
CA GLU A 160 -12.45 9.09 3.01
C GLU A 160 -11.98 9.55 4.39
N LEU A 161 -11.62 10.83 4.54
CA LEU A 161 -11.24 11.41 5.84
C LEU A 161 -12.43 11.66 6.77
N ARG A 162 -13.64 11.79 6.22
CA ARG A 162 -14.86 11.95 7.04
C ARG A 162 -15.37 10.63 7.58
N HIS A 163 -14.97 9.50 6.99
CA HIS A 163 -15.38 8.19 7.45
C HIS A 163 -14.48 7.72 8.60
N ILE A 164 -14.86 8.07 9.83
CA ILE A 164 -14.09 7.76 11.05
C ILE A 164 -13.65 6.29 11.15
N PRO A 165 -14.49 5.27 10.84
CA PRO A 165 -14.04 3.89 10.86
C PRO A 165 -12.86 3.61 9.92
N SER A 166 -12.82 4.22 8.73
CA SER A 166 -11.70 4.06 7.79
C SER A 166 -10.44 4.75 8.25
N VAL A 167 -10.58 5.96 8.81
CA VAL A 167 -9.45 6.66 9.40
C VAL A 167 -8.87 5.79 10.53
N THR A 168 -9.70 5.34 11.46
CA THR A 168 -9.26 4.47 12.58
C THR A 168 -8.63 3.18 12.08
N PHE A 169 -9.22 2.52 11.09
CA PHE A 169 -8.64 1.33 10.46
C PHE A 169 -7.24 1.61 9.92
N PHE A 170 -7.07 2.67 9.12
CA PHE A 170 -5.78 3.00 8.52
C PHE A 170 -4.73 3.41 9.56
N LEU A 171 -5.12 4.19 10.58
CA LEU A 171 -4.23 4.53 11.70
C LEU A 171 -3.78 3.27 12.44
N ASN A 172 -4.66 2.29 12.63
CA ASN A 172 -4.32 1.01 13.24
C ASN A 172 -3.37 0.19 12.36
N ILE A 173 -3.59 0.13 11.04
CA ILE A 173 -2.66 -0.52 10.11
C ILE A 173 -1.26 0.09 10.24
N ILE A 174 -1.14 1.43 10.20
CA ILE A 174 0.15 2.12 10.32
C ILE A 174 0.77 1.91 11.70
N LYS A 175 0.00 1.97 12.78
CA LYS A 175 0.48 1.75 14.15
C LYS A 175 1.08 0.34 14.29
N ASN A 176 0.38 -0.67 13.79
CA ASN A 176 0.85 -2.07 13.83
C ASN A 176 2.03 -2.31 12.88
N ALA A 177 2.05 -1.64 11.72
CA ALA A 177 3.15 -1.73 10.77
C ALA A 177 4.36 -0.84 11.14
N ARG A 178 4.28 0.01 12.16
CA ARG A 178 5.29 1.04 12.47
C ARG A 178 6.70 0.48 12.57
N ARG A 179 6.86 -0.69 13.20
CA ARG A 179 8.16 -1.36 13.33
C ARG A 179 8.73 -1.76 11.96
N LEU A 180 7.89 -2.31 11.08
CA LEU A 180 8.26 -2.66 9.71
C LEU A 180 8.58 -1.41 8.89
N ILE A 181 7.77 -0.36 9.00
CA ILE A 181 8.00 0.92 8.32
C ILE A 181 9.36 1.48 8.75
N SER A 182 9.66 1.50 10.04
CA SER A 182 10.95 1.97 10.56
C SER A 182 12.15 1.24 9.96
N LYS A 183 12.00 -0.08 9.80
CA LYS A 183 13.06 -0.97 9.30
C LYS A 183 13.22 -0.89 7.78
N TYR A 184 12.11 -0.95 7.04
CA TYR A 184 12.10 -1.18 5.59
C TYR A 184 11.81 0.06 4.74
N LEU A 185 11.35 1.18 5.31
CA LEU A 185 11.12 2.41 4.54
C LEU A 185 12.41 3.22 4.42
N GLY A 186 12.97 3.33 3.21
CA GLY A 186 14.08 4.24 2.93
C GLY A 186 13.58 5.66 2.67
N HIS A 187 12.74 5.81 1.66
CA HIS A 187 12.10 7.08 1.29
C HIS A 187 10.61 6.88 0.99
N CYS A 188 9.78 7.82 1.40
CA CYS A 188 8.38 7.91 0.99
C CYS A 188 8.16 9.20 0.21
N ILE A 189 7.68 9.09 -1.02
CA ILE A 189 7.43 10.20 -1.93
C ILE A 189 5.93 10.28 -2.16
N ILE A 190 5.31 11.37 -1.71
CA ILE A 190 3.88 11.62 -1.86
C ILE A 190 3.68 12.58 -3.03
N LEU A 191 2.94 12.15 -4.04
CA LEU A 191 2.63 12.91 -5.25
C LEU A 191 1.19 13.41 -5.23
N ASN A 192 0.99 14.52 -5.93
CA ASN A 192 -0.32 15.15 -6.12
C ASN A 192 -1.09 15.32 -4.80
N ALA A 193 -0.37 15.70 -3.75
CA ALA A 193 -0.96 15.93 -2.44
C ALA A 193 -1.90 17.13 -2.52
N ASN A 194 -3.19 16.88 -2.30
CA ASN A 194 -4.20 17.91 -2.11
C ASN A 194 -4.36 18.23 -0.60
N ALA A 195 -5.23 19.19 -0.27
CA ALA A 195 -5.48 19.58 1.12
C ALA A 195 -6.00 18.41 2.00
N VAL A 196 -6.64 17.41 1.39
CA VAL A 196 -7.10 16.18 2.07
C VAL A 196 -5.88 15.35 2.47
N ALA A 197 -4.98 15.06 1.53
CA ALA A 197 -3.75 14.32 1.80
C ALA A 197 -2.87 15.00 2.87
N GLU A 198 -2.71 16.33 2.80
CA GLU A 198 -1.99 17.08 3.83
C GLU A 198 -2.63 16.96 5.23
N SER A 199 -3.96 16.93 5.29
CA SER A 199 -4.69 16.74 6.56
C SER A 199 -4.50 15.32 7.10
N ALA A 200 -4.52 14.31 6.23
CA ALA A 200 -4.20 12.94 6.60
C ALA A 200 -2.77 12.84 7.17
N LEU A 201 -1.80 13.50 6.54
CA LEU A 201 -0.40 13.48 7.01
C LEU A 201 -0.22 14.11 8.39
N ARG A 202 -0.95 15.19 8.70
CA ARG A 202 -0.96 15.77 10.05
C ARG A 202 -1.45 14.79 11.12
N LEU A 203 -2.44 13.96 10.79
CA LEU A 203 -2.91 12.89 11.69
C LEU A 203 -1.87 11.77 11.86
N LEU A 204 -1.09 11.48 10.82
CA LEU A 204 -0.05 10.44 10.85
C LEU A 204 1.23 10.87 11.55
N GLN A 205 1.55 12.17 11.56
CA GLN A 205 2.78 12.71 12.15
C GLN A 205 3.08 12.18 13.58
N PRO A 206 2.15 12.23 14.56
CA PRO A 206 2.43 11.69 15.91
C PRO A 206 2.68 10.17 15.91
N ILE A 207 2.03 9.42 15.02
CA ILE A 207 2.18 7.96 14.91
C ILE A 207 3.49 7.59 14.20
N LEU A 208 4.05 8.45 13.36
CA LEU A 208 5.29 8.19 12.64
C LEU A 208 6.52 8.71 13.39
N GLY A 209 6.40 9.81 14.16
CA GLY A 209 7.52 10.42 14.86
C GLY A 209 8.67 10.75 13.89
N GLY A 210 9.90 10.35 14.22
CA GLY A 210 11.08 10.57 13.36
C GLY A 210 11.05 9.86 12.00
N LEU A 211 10.09 8.94 11.77
CA LEU A 211 9.90 8.37 10.42
C LEU A 211 9.30 9.38 9.45
N PHE A 212 8.67 10.43 9.96
CA PHE A 212 8.09 11.49 9.14
C PHE A 212 9.15 12.24 8.33
N ASP A 213 10.40 12.29 8.80
CA ASP A 213 11.53 12.91 8.09
C ASP A 213 11.90 12.19 6.78
N ARG A 214 11.45 10.94 6.62
CA ARG A 214 11.63 10.15 5.38
C ARG A 214 10.54 10.44 4.34
N ILE A 215 9.55 11.28 4.68
CA ILE A 215 8.41 11.59 3.82
C ILE A 215 8.66 12.92 3.11
N THR A 216 8.66 12.88 1.78
CA THR A 216 8.69 14.08 0.93
C THR A 216 7.34 14.25 0.25
N VAL A 217 6.74 15.44 0.39
CA VAL A 217 5.41 15.74 -0.14
C VAL A 217 5.53 16.70 -1.32
N TYR A 218 4.89 16.35 -2.43
CA TYR A 218 4.77 17.18 -3.62
C TYR A 218 3.30 17.43 -3.95
N GLY A 219 2.98 18.69 -4.29
CA GLY A 219 1.66 19.05 -4.82
C GLY A 219 1.47 18.63 -6.28
N ASN A 220 0.48 19.23 -6.94
CA ASN A 220 0.03 18.79 -8.28
C ASN A 220 0.91 19.25 -9.46
N ASN A 221 1.97 20.02 -9.21
CA ASN A 221 2.82 20.55 -10.28
C ASN A 221 3.87 19.51 -10.73
N LYS A 222 3.53 18.70 -11.74
CA LYS A 222 4.41 17.68 -12.31
C LYS A 222 5.77 18.20 -12.79
N ALA A 223 5.80 19.38 -13.41
CA ALA A 223 7.06 19.98 -13.86
C ALA A 223 8.00 20.29 -12.68
N ALA A 224 7.46 20.55 -11.49
CA ALA A 224 8.25 20.84 -10.29
C ALA A 224 8.73 19.57 -9.57
N TRP A 225 7.91 18.53 -9.49
CA TRP A 225 8.27 17.30 -8.76
C TRP A 225 9.04 16.28 -9.58
N LEU A 226 8.78 16.16 -10.89
CA LEU A 226 9.38 15.12 -11.73
C LEU A 226 10.92 15.16 -11.73
N PRO A 227 11.59 16.32 -11.92
CA PRO A 227 13.05 16.36 -11.89
C PRO A 227 13.65 15.99 -10.53
N LYS A 228 12.88 16.12 -9.44
CA LYS A 228 13.34 15.74 -8.09
C LYS A 228 13.20 14.24 -7.87
N ILE A 229 12.11 13.64 -8.34
CA ILE A 229 11.92 12.17 -8.29
C ILE A 229 12.96 11.47 -9.13
N LEU A 230 13.28 11.98 -10.32
CA LEU A 230 14.27 11.37 -11.22
C LEU A 230 15.70 11.35 -10.66
N LYS A 231 15.96 12.05 -9.55
CA LYS A 231 17.23 11.93 -8.80
C LYS A 231 17.28 10.74 -7.86
N ILE A 232 16.11 10.20 -7.51
CA ILE A 232 15.93 9.10 -6.56
C ILE A 232 15.51 7.82 -7.29
N VAL A 233 14.69 7.96 -8.33
CA VAL A 233 14.07 6.87 -9.07
C VAL A 233 14.47 7.00 -10.54
N PRO A 234 15.18 6.02 -11.12
CA PRO A 234 15.61 6.10 -12.50
C PRO A 234 14.40 6.10 -13.44
N LYS A 235 14.53 6.76 -14.59
CA LYS A 235 13.42 6.96 -15.53
C LYS A 235 12.77 5.64 -15.99
N GLN A 236 13.58 4.58 -16.09
CA GLN A 236 13.17 3.23 -16.48
C GLN A 236 12.41 2.49 -15.36
N ALA A 237 12.55 2.93 -14.11
CA ALA A 237 11.79 2.38 -13.00
C ALA A 237 10.48 3.16 -12.74
N LEU A 238 10.23 4.23 -13.50
CA LEU A 238 9.04 5.05 -13.33
C LEU A 238 8.03 4.77 -14.46
N PRO A 239 6.72 4.69 -14.16
CA PRO A 239 5.71 4.58 -15.20
C PRO A 239 5.66 5.79 -16.12
N ASP A 240 5.34 5.54 -17.39
CA ASP A 240 5.21 6.58 -18.42
C ASP A 240 4.19 7.67 -18.03
N TRP A 241 3.09 7.31 -17.37
CA TRP A 241 2.10 8.26 -16.86
C TRP A 241 2.64 9.18 -15.76
N TYR A 242 3.69 8.77 -15.04
CA TYR A 242 4.45 9.64 -14.14
C TYR A 242 5.62 10.37 -14.83
N GLY A 243 5.86 10.14 -16.12
CA GLY A 243 6.96 10.76 -16.89
C GLY A 243 8.21 9.88 -17.02
N GLY A 244 8.10 8.59 -16.68
CA GLY A 244 9.13 7.60 -16.90
C GLY A 244 9.18 7.09 -18.35
N SER A 245 9.80 5.94 -18.55
CA SER A 245 9.93 5.29 -19.88
C SER A 245 9.36 3.88 -19.95
N THR A 246 8.84 3.36 -18.84
CA THR A 246 8.33 1.99 -18.78
C THR A 246 6.82 2.02 -18.88
N ASN A 247 6.31 1.31 -19.88
CA ASN A 247 4.89 1.00 -19.96
C ASN A 247 4.64 -0.15 -18.98
N PHE A 248 4.25 0.20 -17.76
CA PHE A 248 3.82 -0.79 -16.80
C PHE A 248 2.46 -1.28 -17.26
N LEU A 249 2.40 -2.54 -17.69
CA LEU A 249 1.17 -3.26 -17.49
C LEU A 249 0.92 -3.24 -15.99
N PRO A 250 -0.31 -2.91 -15.53
CA PRO A 250 -0.65 -3.19 -14.17
C PRO A 250 -0.20 -4.61 -13.88
N ILE A 251 0.46 -4.82 -12.75
CA ILE A 251 0.59 -6.20 -12.28
C ILE A 251 -0.86 -6.62 -12.10
N GLU A 252 -1.44 -7.29 -13.10
CA GLU A 252 -2.58 -8.15 -12.87
C GLU A 252 -2.03 -9.05 -11.78
N VAL A 253 -2.52 -8.84 -10.56
CA VAL A 253 -2.13 -9.63 -9.40
C VAL A 253 -2.71 -11.03 -9.65
N TYR A 254 -2.12 -11.74 -10.60
CA TYR A 254 -2.28 -13.16 -10.78
C TYR A 254 -1.30 -13.78 -9.82
N GLY A 255 -1.84 -14.49 -8.83
CA GLY A 255 -1.11 -15.35 -7.91
C GLY A 255 -0.47 -16.53 -8.65
N ILE A 256 0.47 -16.26 -9.57
CA ILE A 256 1.28 -17.28 -10.22
C ILE A 256 2.76 -16.91 -10.03
N PRO A 257 3.47 -17.63 -9.14
CA PRO A 257 4.92 -17.58 -9.06
C PRO A 257 5.53 -17.96 -10.43
N GLY A 258 6.38 -17.10 -11.01
CA GLY A 258 7.21 -17.48 -12.16
C GLY A 258 7.29 -16.52 -13.36
N GLN A 259 6.62 -15.36 -13.35
CA GLN A 259 6.67 -14.43 -14.51
C GLN A 259 7.68 -13.27 -14.39
N PHE A 260 8.34 -13.12 -13.25
CA PHE A 260 9.41 -12.13 -13.10
C PHE A 260 10.76 -12.80 -13.40
N GLY A 261 11.40 -12.36 -14.48
CA GLY A 261 12.83 -12.63 -14.67
C GLY A 261 13.65 -11.85 -13.64
N VAL A 262 14.92 -12.24 -13.47
CA VAL A 262 15.90 -11.65 -12.53
C VAL A 262 16.06 -10.11 -12.68
N SER A 263 15.53 -9.53 -13.76
CA SER A 263 15.53 -8.09 -14.04
C SER A 263 14.33 -7.30 -13.52
N GLY A 264 13.29 -7.92 -12.95
CA GLY A 264 12.08 -7.21 -12.48
C GLY A 264 11.23 -6.58 -13.61
N ILE A 265 11.58 -6.83 -14.88
CA ILE A 265 10.77 -6.44 -16.03
C ILE A 265 9.75 -7.57 -16.26
N PRO A 266 8.45 -7.27 -16.43
CA PRO A 266 7.48 -8.28 -16.85
C PRO A 266 8.00 -8.95 -18.12
N ARG A 267 8.06 -10.30 -18.15
CA ARG A 267 8.22 -10.98 -19.44
C ARG A 267 7.04 -10.55 -20.31
N GLN A 268 7.30 -9.84 -21.41
CA GLN A 268 6.32 -9.68 -22.47
C GLN A 268 5.96 -11.09 -22.95
N THR A 269 4.89 -11.67 -22.43
CA THR A 269 4.27 -12.83 -23.04
C THR A 269 3.59 -12.32 -24.29
N ASN A 270 4.04 -12.80 -25.45
CA ASN A 270 3.39 -12.54 -26.72
C ASN A 270 1.91 -12.94 -26.57
N LEU A 271 1.02 -11.95 -26.53
CA LEU A 271 -0.41 -12.18 -26.68
C LEU A 271 -0.61 -12.74 -28.09
N VAL A 272 -0.69 -14.07 -28.19
CA VAL A 272 -1.21 -14.74 -29.37
C VAL A 272 -2.66 -14.30 -29.48
N SER A 273 -2.96 -13.47 -30.47
CA SER A 273 -4.33 -13.14 -30.84
C SER A 273 -5.04 -14.44 -31.19
N VAL A 274 -5.91 -14.92 -30.30
CA VAL A 274 -6.85 -15.98 -30.62
C VAL A 274 -7.88 -15.37 -31.58
N GLN A 275 -7.69 -15.61 -32.87
CA GLN A 275 -8.75 -15.42 -33.85
C GLN A 275 -9.85 -16.42 -33.53
N LEU A 276 -10.99 -15.92 -33.06
CA LEU A 276 -12.21 -16.72 -33.01
C LEU A 276 -12.57 -17.14 -34.45
N PRO A 277 -12.95 -18.41 -34.68
CA PRO A 277 -13.41 -18.82 -35.99
C PRO A 277 -14.64 -17.99 -36.37
N VAL A 278 -14.53 -17.32 -37.51
CA VAL A 278 -15.69 -16.74 -38.18
C VAL A 278 -16.45 -17.91 -38.75
N ASP A 279 -17.54 -18.31 -38.09
CA ASP A 279 -18.51 -19.22 -38.66
C ASP A 279 -19.01 -18.62 -39.97
N SER A 280 -18.53 -19.21 -41.05
CA SER A 280 -18.96 -18.92 -42.41
C SER A 280 -19.70 -20.14 -42.93
N ALA A 281 -20.98 -19.89 -43.18
CA ALA A 281 -21.90 -20.59 -44.07
C ALA A 281 -22.52 -21.93 -43.59
N GLY A 282 -23.85 -21.87 -43.55
CA GLY A 282 -24.81 -22.97 -43.47
C GLY A 282 -26.20 -22.39 -43.37
#